data_AF-A0A258E2K4-F1
#
_entry.id   AF-A0A258E2K4-F1
#
_cell.length_a   1.000
_cell.length_b   1.000
_cell.length_c   1.000
_cell.angle_alpha   90.00
_cell.angle_beta   90.00
_cell.angle_gamma   90.00
#
_symmetry.space_group_name_H-M   'P 1'
#
loop_
_entity.id
_entity.type
_entity.pdbx_description
1 polymer ?
#
loop_
_entity_poly.entity_id
_entity_poly.type
_entity_poly.pdbx_seq_one_letter_code
_entity_poly.pdbx_strand_id
1 'polypeptide(L)'
;NETYPFSNLYLTVIAKDSSDTVLEKKLINMPLFDSKSGKPLGEGFGNSFTKLDSLPIDLPLPTSQVIIYQYMRQESLKGVESVGLKISKRDP
;
A
#
# COMPACT_ATOMS: atom_id res chain seq x y z
N ASN A 1 -3.45 -6.23 -16.44
CA ASN A 1 -4.19 -5.70 -15.30
C ASN A 1 -5.48 -4.97 -15.74
N GLU A 2 -6.39 -5.67 -16.44
CA GLU A 2 -7.72 -5.11 -16.81
C GLU A 2 -8.83 -5.61 -15.87
N THR A 3 -8.46 -6.43 -14.88
CA THR A 3 -9.40 -7.20 -14.07
C THR A 3 -9.56 -6.64 -12.67
N TYR A 4 -8.77 -5.63 -12.26
CA TYR A 4 -8.96 -4.95 -10.98
C TYR A 4 -10.12 -3.94 -11.10
N PRO A 5 -11.24 -4.13 -10.39
CA PRO A 5 -12.48 -3.40 -10.67
C PRO A 5 -12.59 -2.07 -9.91
N PHE A 6 -11.54 -1.65 -9.18
CA PHE A 6 -11.58 -0.46 -8.33
C PHE A 6 -10.53 0.56 -8.78
N SER A 7 -10.80 1.85 -8.54
CA SER A 7 -9.85 2.92 -8.85
C SER A 7 -8.73 3.06 -7.80
N ASN A 8 -8.91 2.44 -6.64
CA ASN A 8 -8.04 2.56 -5.48
C ASN A 8 -7.91 1.24 -4.73
N LEU A 9 -6.95 1.20 -3.82
CA LEU A 9 -6.68 0.10 -2.91
C LEU A 9 -6.62 0.63 -1.48
N TYR A 10 -7.36 0.00 -0.58
CA TYR A 10 -7.26 0.29 0.85
C TYR A 10 -6.27 -0.68 1.51
N LEU A 11 -5.28 -0.11 2.21
CA LEU A 11 -4.29 -0.85 2.96
C LEU A 11 -4.31 -0.41 4.41
N THR A 12 -4.40 -1.35 5.34
CA THR A 12 -4.10 -1.08 6.75
C THR A 12 -2.65 -1.42 6.99
N VAL A 13 -1.85 -0.44 7.42
CA VAL A 13 -0.47 -0.66 7.85
C VAL A 13 -0.40 -0.51 9.37
N ILE A 14 0.23 -1.49 10.02
CA ILE A 14 0.35 -1.58 11.48
C ILE A 14 1.83 -1.68 11.83
N ALA A 15 2.30 -0.80 12.70
CA ALA A 15 3.63 -0.87 13.30
C ALA A 15 3.52 -1.40 14.73
N LYS A 16 4.36 -2.37 15.09
CA LYS A 16 4.43 -2.95 16.43
C LYS A 16 5.84 -2.97 17.00
N ASP A 17 5.94 -2.92 18.31
CA ASP A 17 7.18 -3.23 19.04
C ASP A 17 7.39 -4.76 19.19
N SER A 18 8.49 -5.14 19.86
CA SER A 18 8.86 -6.53 20.06
C SER A 18 7.98 -7.28 21.06
N SER A 19 7.13 -6.57 21.80
CA SER A 19 6.16 -7.11 22.75
C SER A 19 4.74 -7.17 22.15
N ASP A 20 4.62 -7.06 20.82
CA ASP A 20 3.37 -7.02 20.06
C ASP A 20 2.49 -5.78 20.31
N THR A 21 2.99 -4.77 21.02
CA THR A 21 2.24 -3.51 21.25
C THR A 21 2.10 -2.76 19.94
N VAL A 22 0.87 -2.37 19.59
CA VAL A 22 0.61 -1.51 18.41
C VAL A 22 1.06 -0.09 18.73
N LEU A 23 2.09 0.37 18.00
CA LEU A 23 2.62 1.73 18.11
C LEU A 23 1.89 2.69 17.16
N GLU A 24 1.51 2.20 15.98
CA GLU A 24 0.79 2.96 14.96
C GLU A 24 -0.10 2.02 14.15
N LYS A 25 -1.29 2.48 13.79
CA LYS A 25 -2.21 1.75 12.89
C LYS A 25 -2.94 2.72 12.00
N LYS A 26 -2.74 2.60 10.68
CA LYS A 26 -3.32 3.53 9.73
C LYS A 26 -3.99 2.84 8.55
N LEU A 27 -5.22 3.25 8.24
CA LEU A 27 -5.88 2.92 6.98
C LEU A 27 -5.46 3.95 5.92
N ILE A 28 -4.87 3.46 4.85
CA ILE A 28 -4.38 4.26 3.74
C ILE A 28 -5.23 3.98 2.51
N ASN A 29 -5.72 5.05 1.91
CA ASN A 29 -6.33 5.01 0.58
C ASN A 29 -5.24 5.24 -0.46
N MET A 30 -4.98 4.24 -1.29
CA MET A 30 -4.00 4.30 -2.38
C MET A 30 -4.72 4.42 -3.72
N PRO A 31 -4.75 5.60 -4.36
CA PRO A 31 -5.24 5.72 -5.74
C PRO A 31 -4.33 4.91 -6.67
N LEU A 32 -4.92 4.04 -7.48
CA LEU A 32 -4.24 3.24 -8.51
C LEU A 32 -4.55 3.76 -9.92
N PHE A 33 -5.66 4.48 -10.08
CA PHE A 33 -6.11 5.05 -11.35
C PHE A 33 -6.47 6.53 -11.17
N ASP A 34 -6.28 7.33 -12.21
CA ASP A 34 -6.73 8.71 -12.23
C ASP A 34 -8.27 8.78 -12.23
N SER A 35 -8.81 9.58 -11.32
CA SER A 35 -10.26 9.67 -11.08
C SER A 35 -11.09 10.20 -12.24
N LYS A 36 -10.48 10.93 -13.19
CA LYS A 36 -11.19 11.54 -14.33
C LYS A 36 -11.03 10.72 -15.60
N SER A 37 -9.81 10.31 -15.91
CA SER A 37 -9.46 9.62 -17.15
C SER A 37 -9.54 8.09 -17.04
N GLY A 38 -9.55 7.54 -15.83
CA GLY A 38 -9.52 6.09 -15.59
C GLY A 38 -8.20 5.43 -15.99
N LYS A 39 -7.16 6.21 -16.33
CA LYS A 39 -5.85 5.66 -16.68
C LYS A 39 -5.12 5.18 -15.42
N PRO A 40 -4.37 4.07 -15.49
CA PRO A 40 -3.56 3.61 -14.36
C PRO A 40 -2.48 4.64 -14.03
N LEU A 41 -2.18 4.78 -12.74
CA LEU A 41 -1.09 5.60 -12.21
C LEU A 41 0.19 4.77 -12.10
N GLY A 42 1.34 5.43 -12.18
CA GLY A 42 2.65 4.79 -12.12
C GLY A 42 3.23 4.51 -13.50
N GLU A 43 4.26 3.67 -13.54
CA GLU A 43 5.03 3.36 -14.74
C GLU A 43 5.02 1.86 -15.01
N GLY A 44 5.13 1.45 -16.27
CA GLY A 44 5.17 0.04 -16.63
C GLY A 44 5.08 -0.22 -18.12
N PHE A 45 4.95 -1.49 -18.49
CA PHE A 45 4.92 -1.94 -19.88
C PHE A 45 3.69 -2.82 -20.13
N GLY A 46 3.03 -2.58 -21.27
CA GLY A 46 1.79 -3.28 -21.63
C GLY A 46 0.69 -3.02 -20.60
N ASN A 47 0.22 -4.09 -19.98
CA ASN A 47 -0.91 -4.06 -19.05
C ASN A 47 -0.48 -4.16 -17.56
N SER A 48 0.81 -4.00 -17.25
CA SER A 48 1.31 -3.97 -15.86
C SER A 48 1.87 -2.58 -15.55
N PHE A 49 1.57 -2.09 -14.35
CA PHE A 49 1.91 -0.76 -13.87
C PHE A 49 2.35 -0.86 -12.41
N THR A 50 3.45 -0.20 -12.08
CA THR A 50 3.98 -0.09 -10.73
C THR A 50 3.88 1.36 -10.27
N LYS A 51 3.19 1.57 -9.15
CA LYS A 51 3.12 2.86 -8.48
C LYS A 51 3.93 2.79 -7.19
N LEU A 52 4.90 3.69 -7.04
CA LEU A 52 5.58 3.95 -5.78
C LEU A 52 4.99 5.21 -5.17
N ASP A 53 4.53 5.12 -3.92
CA ASP A 53 3.93 6.24 -3.20
C ASP A 53 4.51 6.31 -1.79
N SER A 54 4.77 7.53 -1.31
CA SER A 54 5.22 7.75 0.05
C SER A 54 4.03 7.60 0.99
N LEU A 55 3.96 6.46 1.67
CA LEU A 55 2.87 6.20 2.60
C LEU A 55 2.93 7.18 3.77
N PRO A 56 1.81 7.82 4.14
CA PRO A 56 1.78 8.79 5.23
C PRO A 56 1.69 8.06 6.58
N ILE A 57 2.62 7.14 6.87
CA ILE A 57 2.67 6.41 8.14
C ILE A 57 4.03 6.59 8.80
N ASP A 58 3.99 6.82 10.11
CA ASP A 58 5.19 6.87 10.94
C ASP A 58 5.56 5.48 11.43
N LEU A 59 6.85 5.17 11.42
CA LEU A 59 7.42 3.96 12.02
C LEU A 59 8.26 4.38 13.24
N PRO A 60 7.61 4.76 14.36
CA PRO A 60 8.33 5.27 15.53
C PRO A 60 9.21 4.18 16.13
N LEU A 61 10.34 4.56 16.73
CA LEU A 61 11.05 3.62 17.60
C LEU A 61 10.17 3.32 18.84
N PRO A 62 10.10 2.07 19.32
CA PRO A 62 10.92 0.91 18.95
C PRO A 62 10.23 -0.08 17.98
N THR A 63 9.66 0.38 16.86
CA THR A 63 9.04 -0.51 15.86
C THR A 63 9.98 -1.63 15.44
N SER A 64 9.56 -2.88 15.64
CA SER A 64 10.28 -4.09 15.22
C SER A 64 9.53 -4.91 14.17
N GLN A 65 8.22 -4.66 13.98
CA GLN A 65 7.40 -5.36 13.00
C GLN A 65 6.48 -4.37 12.27
N VAL A 66 6.35 -4.55 10.95
CA VAL A 66 5.37 -3.85 10.12
C VAL A 66 4.49 -4.87 9.43
N ILE A 67 3.18 -4.72 9.58
CA ILE A 67 2.17 -5.61 9.00
C ILE A 67 1.32 -4.81 8.02
N ILE A 68 1.06 -5.40 6.86
CA ILE A 68 0.18 -4.84 5.83
C ILE A 68 -1.01 -5.77 5.67
N TYR A 69 -2.21 -5.23 5.80
CA TYR A 69 -3.44 -5.91 5.43
C TYR A 69 -4.08 -5.20 4.24
N GLN A 70 -4.44 -5.96 3.21
CA GLN A 70 -5.42 -5.48 2.24
C GLN A 70 -6.77 -5.37 2.95
N TYR A 71 -7.43 -4.22 2.81
CA TYR A 71 -8.68 -3.92 3.50
C TYR A 71 -9.83 -3.68 2.52
N MET A 72 -9.78 -4.38 1.38
CA MET A 72 -10.88 -4.39 0.43
C MET A 72 -11.93 -5.42 0.89
N ARG A 73 -13.20 -5.20 0.53
CA ARG A 73 -14.29 -6.15 0.80
C ARG A 73 -14.27 -7.35 -0.15
N GLN A 74 -13.07 -7.86 -0.46
CA GLN A 74 -12.83 -9.00 -1.33
C GLN A 74 -11.80 -9.91 -0.68
N GLU A 75 -11.98 -11.22 -0.83
CA GLU A 75 -11.03 -12.21 -0.30
C GLU A 75 -9.68 -12.16 -1.04
N SER A 76 -9.70 -11.83 -2.33
CA SER A 76 -8.51 -11.70 -3.17
C SER A 76 -8.57 -10.44 -4.02
N LEU A 77 -7.40 -9.87 -4.31
CA LEU A 77 -7.24 -8.68 -5.14
C LEU A 77 -6.91 -9.09 -6.58
N LYS A 78 -7.92 -9.51 -7.35
CA LYS A 78 -7.72 -9.87 -8.76
C LYS A 78 -7.14 -8.69 -9.55
N GLY A 79 -6.09 -8.93 -10.34
CA GLY A 79 -5.39 -7.89 -11.10
C GLY A 79 -4.25 -7.20 -10.34
N VAL A 80 -4.18 -7.31 -9.02
CA VAL A 80 -3.00 -6.88 -8.26
C VAL A 80 -1.97 -8.00 -8.24
N GLU A 81 -0.85 -7.80 -8.92
CA GLU A 81 0.23 -8.79 -9.01
C GLU A 81 1.04 -8.87 -7.71
N SER A 82 1.33 -7.73 -7.09
CA SER A 82 2.06 -7.65 -5.83
C SER A 82 1.80 -6.34 -5.09
N VAL A 83 2.02 -6.36 -3.77
CA VAL A 83 2.04 -5.17 -2.90
C VAL A 83 3.24 -5.33 -1.97
N GLY A 84 4.00 -4.25 -1.76
CA GLY A 84 5.14 -4.24 -0.87
C GLY A 84 5.38 -2.87 -0.24
N LEU A 85 6.22 -2.86 0.79
CA LEU A 85 6.73 -1.63 1.40
C LEU A 85 8.21 -1.47 1.10
N LYS A 86 8.60 -0.26 0.72
CA LYS A 86 10.00 0.15 0.65
C LYS A 86 10.27 1.08 1.82
N ILE A 87 11.10 0.62 2.77
CA ILE A 87 11.57 1.45 3.88
C ILE A 87 12.91 2.04 3.47
N SER A 88 12.94 3.35 3.25
CA SER A 88 14.17 4.10 3.06
C SER A 88 14.59 4.70 4.39
N LYS A 89 15.89 4.64 4.73
CA LYS A 89 16.42 5.52 5.77
C LYS A 89 16.23 6.95 5.27
N ARG A 90 15.76 7.88 6.12
CA ARG A 90 15.98 9.29 5.83
C ARG A 90 17.49 9.49 5.86
N ASP A 91 18.07 9.88 4.74
CA ASP A 91 19.42 10.43 4.78
C ASP A 91 19.40 11.65 5.73
N PRO A 92 20.44 11.82 6.58
CA PRO A 92 20.48 12.86 7.60
C PRO A 92 20.30 14.28 7.05
#